data_AF-A0AAW5HRA8-F1
#
_entry.id   AF-A0AAW5HRA8-F1
#
_cell.length_a   1.000
_cell.length_b   1.000
_cell.length_c   1.000
_cell.angle_alpha   90.00
_cell.angle_beta   90.00
_cell.angle_gamma   90.00
#
_symmetry.space_group_name_H-M   'P 1'
#
loop_
_entity.id
_entity.type
_entity.pdbx_description
1 polymer ?
#
loop_
_entity_poly.entity_id
_entity_poly.type
_entity_poly.pdbx_seq_one_letter_code
_entity_poly.pdbx_strand_id
1 'polypeptide(L)'
;MESRTLRNLESAQTGVTLDTLSKVAAGLNIHPLNIQILATCIDEGVSTADLMAKLSAELKLLDDAGVTARIPSEIVDGELAPKKPGKRHSPDTIAAIGALKAAGKSQKEVYETLGLSRSTVGRIWKTLP
;
A
#
# COMPACT_ATOMS: atom_id res chain seq x y z
N MET A 1 -25.59 -4.56 -5.72
CA MET A 1 -24.36 -5.26 -6.18
C MET A 1 -24.72 -6.01 -7.45
N GLU A 2 -23.88 -5.96 -8.49
CA GLU A 2 -24.15 -6.69 -9.74
C GLU A 2 -24.16 -8.21 -9.49
N SER A 3 -25.12 -8.93 -10.06
CA SER A 3 -25.30 -10.38 -9.82
C SER A 3 -24.11 -11.21 -10.27
N ARG A 4 -23.41 -10.77 -11.34
CA ARG A 4 -22.19 -11.43 -11.84
C ARG A 4 -21.04 -11.36 -10.84
N THR A 5 -20.83 -10.21 -10.22
CA THR A 5 -19.75 -10.00 -9.25
C THR A 5 -19.95 -10.84 -8.01
N LEU A 6 -21.20 -10.93 -7.51
CA LEU A 6 -21.54 -11.81 -6.39
C LEU A 6 -21.31 -13.28 -6.73
N ARG A 7 -21.77 -13.74 -7.90
CA ARG A 7 -21.60 -15.13 -8.33
C ARG A 7 -20.14 -15.53 -8.53
N ASN A 8 -19.32 -14.63 -9.10
CA ASN A 8 -17.89 -14.87 -9.27
C ASN A 8 -17.16 -14.91 -7.93
N LEU A 9 -17.63 -14.11 -6.96
CA LEU A 9 -17.13 -14.16 -5.59
C LEU A 9 -17.47 -15.49 -4.91
N GLU A 10 -18.73 -15.92 -4.94
CA GLU A 10 -19.18 -17.20 -4.36
C GLU A 10 -18.47 -18.42 -4.96
N SER A 11 -18.01 -18.31 -6.22
CA SER A 11 -17.27 -19.36 -6.92
C SER A 11 -15.73 -19.21 -6.86
N ALA A 12 -15.23 -18.30 -6.02
CA ALA A 12 -13.79 -18.02 -5.85
C ALA A 12 -13.05 -17.64 -7.14
N GLN A 13 -13.75 -17.13 -8.16
CA GLN A 13 -13.17 -16.74 -9.45
C GLN A 13 -12.59 -15.31 -9.45
N THR A 14 -12.92 -14.50 -8.45
CA THR A 14 -12.43 -13.12 -8.31
C THR A 14 -12.12 -12.80 -6.85
N GLY A 15 -11.03 -12.07 -6.62
CA GLY A 15 -10.71 -11.52 -5.29
C GLY A 15 -11.67 -10.40 -4.86
N VAL A 16 -11.77 -10.17 -3.56
CA VAL A 16 -12.65 -9.17 -2.95
C VAL A 16 -11.92 -7.85 -2.73
N THR A 17 -12.49 -6.74 -3.20
CA THR A 17 -12.11 -5.40 -2.73
C THR A 17 -12.80 -5.10 -1.40
N LEU A 18 -12.23 -4.24 -0.55
CA LEU A 18 -12.87 -3.82 0.72
C LEU A 18 -14.28 -3.23 0.50
N ASP A 19 -14.48 -2.51 -0.60
CA ASP A 19 -15.80 -1.99 -1.01
C ASP A 19 -16.80 -3.12 -1.33
N THR A 20 -16.35 -4.15 -2.06
CA THR A 20 -17.19 -5.33 -2.35
C THR A 20 -17.54 -6.08 -1.07
N LEU A 21 -16.57 -6.28 -0.17
CA LEU A 21 -16.79 -6.93 1.12
C LEU A 21 -17.85 -6.18 1.95
N SER A 22 -17.76 -4.85 1.97
CA SER A 22 -18.71 -3.99 2.70
C SER A 22 -20.13 -4.10 2.14
N LYS A 23 -20.28 -4.17 0.82
CA LYS A 23 -21.59 -4.34 0.16
C LYS A 23 -22.22 -5.70 0.44
N VAL A 24 -21.43 -6.77 0.46
CA VAL A 24 -21.89 -8.12 0.83
C VAL A 24 -22.36 -8.13 2.29
N ALA A 25 -21.54 -7.61 3.20
CA ALA A 25 -21.84 -7.56 4.62
C ALA A 25 -23.09 -6.74 4.94
N ALA A 26 -23.28 -5.61 4.25
CA ALA A 26 -24.48 -4.79 4.36
C ALA A 26 -25.75 -5.55 3.95
N GLY A 27 -25.68 -6.36 2.87
CA GLY A 27 -26.80 -7.21 2.47
C GLY A 27 -27.13 -8.31 3.49
N LEU A 28 -26.15 -8.74 4.27
CA LEU A 28 -26.30 -9.72 5.35
C LEU A 28 -26.60 -9.07 6.72
N ASN A 29 -26.66 -7.74 6.79
CA ASN A 29 -26.82 -6.96 8.02
C ASN A 29 -25.80 -7.33 9.12
N ILE A 30 -24.53 -7.52 8.73
CA ILE A 30 -23.41 -7.81 9.63
C ILE A 30 -22.24 -6.88 9.35
N HIS A 31 -21.30 -6.82 10.29
CA HIS A 31 -20.04 -6.12 10.08
C HIS A 31 -19.17 -6.88 9.06
N PRO A 32 -18.51 -6.22 8.09
CA PRO A 32 -17.71 -6.89 7.05
C PRO A 32 -16.56 -7.73 7.59
N LEU A 33 -15.98 -7.35 8.73
CA LEU A 33 -14.94 -8.16 9.38
C LEU A 33 -15.45 -9.52 9.86
N ASN A 34 -16.76 -9.69 10.11
CA ASN A 34 -17.29 -10.98 10.54
C ASN A 34 -17.11 -12.05 9.45
N ILE A 35 -17.25 -11.66 8.18
CA ILE A 35 -17.02 -12.57 7.04
C ILE A 35 -15.55 -13.00 7.00
N GLN A 36 -14.63 -12.05 7.21
CA GLN A 36 -13.20 -12.33 7.22
C GLN A 36 -12.80 -13.22 8.42
N ILE A 37 -13.31 -12.94 9.61
CA ILE A 37 -13.08 -13.75 10.82
C ILE A 37 -13.53 -15.19 10.58
N LEU A 38 -14.72 -15.39 10.02
CA LEU A 38 -15.25 -16.73 9.73
C LEU A 38 -14.41 -17.45 8.69
N ALA A 39 -14.02 -16.78 7.60
CA ALA A 39 -13.16 -17.36 6.57
C ALA A 39 -11.80 -17.79 7.16
N THR A 40 -11.16 -16.93 7.94
CA THR A 40 -9.89 -17.24 8.62
C THR A 40 -10.03 -18.39 9.62
N CYS A 41 -11.12 -18.45 10.39
CA CYS A 41 -11.36 -19.59 11.29
C CYS A 41 -11.46 -20.92 10.54
N ILE A 42 -12.12 -20.93 9.38
CA ILE A 42 -12.24 -22.12 8.53
C ILE A 42 -10.87 -22.51 7.97
N ASP A 43 -10.11 -21.56 7.44
CA ASP A 43 -8.79 -21.81 6.85
C ASP A 43 -7.75 -22.27 7.88
N GLU A 44 -7.76 -21.67 9.08
CA GLU A 44 -6.82 -22.01 10.17
C GLU A 44 -7.31 -23.19 11.04
N GLY A 45 -8.57 -23.61 10.90
CA GLY A 45 -9.16 -24.69 11.71
C GLY A 45 -9.31 -24.32 13.20
N VAL A 46 -9.53 -23.04 13.50
CA VAL A 46 -9.63 -22.51 14.87
C VAL A 46 -11.03 -22.02 15.20
N SER A 47 -11.36 -21.92 16.48
CA SER A 47 -12.63 -21.32 16.90
C SER A 47 -12.59 -19.79 16.75
N THR A 48 -13.76 -19.18 16.61
CA THR A 48 -13.89 -17.71 16.58
C THR A 48 -13.39 -17.09 17.89
N ALA A 49 -13.60 -17.75 19.03
CA ALA A 49 -13.12 -17.28 20.32
C ALA A 49 -11.58 -17.24 20.38
N ASP A 50 -10.91 -18.29 19.88
CA ASP A 50 -9.45 -18.36 19.87
C ASP A 50 -8.85 -17.29 18.94
N LEU A 51 -9.42 -17.12 17.73
CA LEU A 51 -8.98 -16.10 16.80
C LEU A 51 -9.17 -14.69 17.39
N MET A 52 -10.31 -14.41 18.03
CA MET A 52 -10.56 -13.11 18.66
C MET A 52 -9.60 -12.83 19.82
N ALA A 53 -9.24 -13.84 20.62
CA ALA A 53 -8.25 -13.70 21.69
C ALA A 53 -6.86 -13.36 21.12
N LYS A 54 -6.44 -14.05 20.05
CA LYS A 54 -5.19 -13.78 19.33
C LYS A 54 -5.16 -12.36 18.75
N LEU A 55 -6.20 -11.96 18.01
CA LEU A 55 -6.29 -10.62 17.42
C LEU A 55 -6.28 -9.51 18.49
N SER A 56 -6.94 -9.74 19.63
CA SER A 56 -6.92 -8.78 20.74
C SER A 56 -5.52 -8.59 21.32
N ALA A 57 -4.75 -9.67 21.46
CA ALA A 57 -3.37 -9.59 21.90
C ALA A 57 -2.46 -8.86 20.89
N GLU A 58 -2.64 -9.13 19.60
CA GLU A 58 -1.89 -8.45 18.53
C GLU A 58 -2.21 -6.95 18.46
N LEU A 59 -3.49 -6.57 18.55
CA LEU A 59 -3.91 -5.16 18.60
C LEU A 59 -3.31 -4.45 19.81
N LYS A 60 -3.29 -5.11 20.97
CA LYS A 60 -2.63 -4.57 22.16
C LYS A 60 -1.14 -4.31 21.94
N LEU A 61 -0.42 -5.18 21.23
CA LEU A 61 0.99 -4.94 20.89
C LEU A 61 1.16 -3.72 20.00
N LEU A 62 0.24 -3.49 19.05
CA LEU A 62 0.26 -2.29 18.20
C LEU A 62 -0.04 -1.02 19.00
N ASP A 63 -0.98 -1.08 19.95
CA ASP A 63 -1.27 0.00 20.87
C ASP A 63 -0.08 0.33 21.76
N ASP A 64 0.54 -0.68 22.37
CA ASP A 64 1.71 -0.52 23.23
C ASP A 64 2.93 0.03 22.44
N ALA A 65 3.03 -0.29 21.15
CA ALA A 65 4.01 0.28 20.23
C ALA A 65 3.67 1.72 19.77
N GLY A 66 2.53 2.27 20.20
CA GLY A 66 2.06 3.61 19.86
C GLY A 66 1.59 3.76 18.41
N VAL A 67 1.29 2.66 17.71
CA VAL A 67 0.86 2.70 16.30
C VAL A 67 -0.47 3.42 16.18
N THR A 68 -1.46 3.06 17.00
CA THR A 68 -2.80 3.65 16.96
C THR A 68 -2.80 5.12 17.34
N ALA A 69 -1.97 5.52 18.31
CA ALA A 69 -1.79 6.92 18.68
C ALA A 69 -1.20 7.79 17.56
N ARG A 70 -0.47 7.21 16.61
CA ARG A 70 0.09 7.94 15.45
C ARG A 70 -0.89 8.10 14.30
N ILE A 71 -1.92 7.25 14.18
CA ILE A 71 -2.86 7.28 13.04
C ILE A 71 -3.53 8.66 12.87
N PRO A 72 -4.02 9.34 13.93
CA PRO A 72 -4.63 10.66 13.77
C PRO A 72 -3.66 11.71 13.19
N SER A 73 -2.36 11.61 13.46
CA SER A 73 -1.37 12.54 12.93
C SER A 73 -1.11 12.39 11.43
N GLU A 74 -1.55 11.26 10.85
CA GLU A 74 -1.50 11.01 9.42
C GLU A 74 -2.75 11.54 8.70
N ILE A 75 -3.70 12.16 9.40
CA ILE A 75 -4.92 12.77 8.83
C ILE A 75 -4.85 14.28 9.04
N VAL A 76 -4.90 15.05 7.96
CA VAL A 76 -4.89 16.52 7.96
C VAL A 76 -6.13 16.99 7.20
N ASP A 77 -6.92 17.88 7.82
CA ASP A 77 -8.18 18.40 7.26
C ASP A 77 -9.20 17.32 6.84
N GLY A 78 -9.21 16.19 7.54
CA GLY A 78 -10.12 15.07 7.27
C GLY A 78 -9.68 14.16 6.11
N GLU A 79 -8.55 14.46 5.48
CA GLU A 79 -7.94 13.62 4.45
C GLU A 79 -6.62 13.01 4.94
N LEU A 80 -6.26 11.86 4.38
CA LEU A 80 -4.96 11.25 4.66
C LEU A 80 -3.85 12.18 4.15
N ALA A 81 -2.96 12.59 5.04
CA ALA A 81 -1.85 13.48 4.74
C ALA A 81 -1.01 12.87 3.60
N PRO A 82 -0.87 13.56 2.45
CA PRO A 82 -0.11 13.03 1.33
C PRO A 82 1.37 13.00 1.70
N LYS A 83 1.90 11.81 2.02
CA LYS A 83 3.34 11.62 2.10
C LYS A 83 3.94 11.86 0.73
N LYS A 84 4.93 12.76 0.65
CA LYS A 84 5.75 12.90 -0.56
C LYS A 84 6.22 11.49 -0.95
N PRO A 85 6.03 11.06 -2.21
CA PRO A 85 6.52 9.76 -2.65
C PRO A 85 7.97 9.61 -2.19
N GLY A 86 8.32 8.50 -1.56
CA GLY A 86 9.70 8.25 -1.14
C GLY A 86 10.65 8.60 -2.29
N LYS A 87 11.74 9.32 -2.01
CA LYS A 87 12.71 9.71 -3.04
C LYS A 87 13.15 8.44 -3.76
N ARG A 88 12.67 8.24 -5.00
CA ARG A 88 12.87 6.99 -5.76
C ARG A 88 14.34 6.72 -6.09
N HIS A 89 15.20 7.73 -5.95
CA HIS A 89 16.64 7.69 -6.22
C HIS A 89 17.39 8.44 -5.13
N SER A 90 18.61 8.01 -4.80
CA SER A 90 19.42 8.65 -3.76
C SER A 90 19.74 10.11 -4.13
N PRO A 91 19.84 11.03 -3.15
CA PRO A 91 20.24 12.41 -3.39
C PRO A 91 21.54 12.54 -4.19
N ASP A 92 22.51 11.66 -3.92
CA ASP A 92 23.81 11.65 -4.59
C ASP A 92 23.68 11.32 -6.09
N THR A 93 22.79 10.38 -6.44
CA THR A 93 22.52 10.04 -7.84
C THR A 93 21.90 11.22 -8.58
N ILE A 94 20.96 11.93 -7.92
CA ILE A 94 20.30 13.11 -8.49
C ILE A 94 21.33 14.24 -8.68
N ALA A 95 22.18 14.48 -7.70
CA ALA A 95 23.23 15.49 -7.74
C ALA A 95 24.27 15.20 -8.85
N ALA A 96 24.72 13.95 -8.97
CA ALA A 96 25.68 13.54 -10.00
C ALA A 96 25.13 13.73 -11.42
N ILE A 97 23.89 13.34 -11.66
CA ILE A 97 23.22 13.56 -12.97
C ILE A 97 23.03 15.06 -13.22
N GLY A 98 22.64 15.83 -12.20
CA GLY A 98 22.47 17.28 -12.28
C GLY A 98 23.76 18.01 -12.64
N ALA A 99 24.88 17.65 -12.00
CA ALA A 99 26.19 18.24 -12.29
C ALA A 99 26.62 18.00 -13.74
N LEU A 100 26.44 16.78 -14.26
CA LEU A 100 26.78 16.46 -15.65
C LEU A 100 25.84 17.15 -16.64
N LYS A 101 24.53 17.26 -16.33
CA LYS A 101 23.57 18.03 -17.14
C LYS A 101 23.94 19.50 -17.22
N ALA A 102 24.29 20.12 -16.08
CA ALA A 102 24.75 21.50 -16.02
C ALA A 102 26.07 21.74 -16.78
N ALA A 103 26.93 20.72 -16.83
CA ALA A 103 28.15 20.72 -17.65
C ALA A 103 27.88 20.51 -19.17
N GLY A 104 26.61 20.49 -19.61
CA GLY A 104 26.24 20.40 -21.02
C GLY A 104 26.31 18.98 -21.61
N LYS A 105 26.46 17.95 -20.78
CA LYS A 105 26.50 16.56 -21.24
C LYS A 105 25.14 16.10 -21.75
N SER A 106 25.14 15.17 -22.69
CA SER A 106 23.93 14.47 -23.13
C SER A 106 23.54 13.35 -22.17
N GLN A 107 22.27 12.93 -22.17
CA GLN A 107 21.83 11.74 -21.43
C GLN A 107 22.65 10.49 -21.79
N LYS A 108 23.18 10.45 -23.03
CA LYS A 108 24.01 9.37 -23.51
C LYS A 108 25.32 9.28 -22.70
N GLU A 109 26.03 10.40 -22.65
CA GLU A 109 27.29 10.51 -21.92
C GLU A 109 27.08 10.29 -20.41
N VAL A 110 25.94 10.69 -19.86
CA VAL A 110 25.65 10.51 -18.42
C VAL A 110 25.41 9.04 -18.06
N TYR A 111 24.74 8.24 -18.90
CA TYR A 111 24.64 6.80 -18.63
C TYR A 111 26.00 6.13 -18.67
N GLU A 112 26.84 6.52 -19.62
CA GLU A 112 28.18 5.96 -19.86
C GLU A 112 29.11 6.32 -18.69
N THR A 113 29.04 7.57 -18.22
CA THR A 113 29.90 8.09 -17.16
C THR A 113 29.53 7.57 -15.77
N LEU A 114 28.24 7.47 -15.46
CA LEU A 114 27.77 7.08 -14.12
C LEU A 114 27.47 5.58 -13.99
N GLY A 115 27.53 4.80 -15.08
CA GLY A 115 27.17 3.37 -15.07
C GLY A 115 25.71 3.09 -14.71
N LEU A 116 24.83 4.09 -14.88
CA LEU A 116 23.41 4.00 -14.56
C LEU A 116 22.58 3.53 -15.76
N SER A 117 21.44 2.89 -15.50
CA SER A 117 20.54 2.51 -16.58
C SER A 117 19.94 3.74 -17.29
N ARG A 118 19.67 3.61 -18.59
CA ARG A 118 19.02 4.66 -19.40
C ARG A 118 17.69 5.11 -18.80
N SER A 119 16.93 4.20 -18.18
CA SER A 119 15.65 4.51 -17.55
C SER A 119 15.80 5.34 -16.27
N THR A 120 16.83 5.07 -15.45
CA THR A 120 17.13 5.85 -14.25
C THR A 120 17.60 7.26 -14.61
N VAL A 121 18.55 7.38 -15.54
CA VAL A 121 19.02 8.69 -16.01
C VAL A 121 17.87 9.46 -16.64
N GLY A 122 17.12 8.86 -17.58
CA GLY A 122 16.02 9.52 -18.26
C GLY A 122 14.88 9.97 -17.34
N ARG A 123 14.60 9.22 -16.26
CA ARG A 123 13.60 9.62 -15.25
C ARG A 123 14.07 10.82 -14.43
N ILE A 124 15.31 10.78 -13.92
CA ILE A 124 15.88 11.88 -13.12
C ILE A 124 16.08 13.13 -13.97
N TRP A 125 16.53 12.97 -15.22
CA TRP A 125 16.78 14.07 -16.15
C TRP A 125 15.56 14.96 -16.40
N LYS A 126 14.37 14.36 -16.51
CA LYS A 126 13.09 15.06 -16.70
C LYS A 126 12.63 15.83 -15.46
N THR A 127 13.14 15.47 -14.29
CA THR A 127 12.80 16.12 -13.01
C THR A 127 13.78 17.21 -12.61
N LEU A 128 14.95 17.28 -13.25
CA LEU A 128 15.96 18.30 -13.04
C LEU A 128 15.67 19.53 -13.92
N PRO A 129 15.88 20.75 -13.42
CA PRO A 129 15.72 21.99 -14.20
C PRO A 129 16.61 21.99 -15.45
#